data_AF-A0A418R649-F1
#
_entry.id   AF-A0A418R649-F1
#
_cell.length_a   1.000
_cell.length_b   1.000
_cell.length_c   1.000
_cell.angle_alpha   90.00
_cell.angle_beta   90.00
_cell.angle_gamma   90.00
#
_symmetry.space_group_name_H-M   'P 1'
#
loop_
_entity.id
_entity.type
_entity.pdbx_description
1 polymer ?
#
loop_
_entity_poly.entity_id
_entity_poly.type
_entity_poly.pdbx_seq_one_letter_code
_entity_poly.pdbx_strand_id
1 'polypeptide(L)'
;MPGGEAIINIITAKGRKLGTNGVATLGAGPDSTGATTPASTSTTVPPLSMCSVASTARKTRCTAPPVPFVAWGEGVELRESGREVRHAQNNSAKLRFGYALSKNSSAGVLLKGAFSNRDRDLQNLARLSNNVLLAASQVTTEGAAQFLSPSVNVYYKTKLDTAGRTLSLNADYLAYRKNWRNDYTTQALDGNLQETGPADQLRDNSPARNVGALGFGRLRPAPGQRPPGGRQMPGLRVAHDRHPKQGGAEIGPHGPQDERRLRGGRGKLPEQRQPEKEGGKKSQHVASQIPVSRWLFRCR
;
A
#
# COMPACT_ATOMS: atom_id res chain seq x y z
N MET A 1 9.37 11.34 -13.47
CA MET A 1 8.56 12.36 -12.77
C MET A 1 8.97 12.37 -11.30
N PRO A 2 9.47 13.47 -10.73
CA PRO A 2 9.72 13.55 -9.29
C PRO A 2 8.38 13.74 -8.56
N GLY A 3 7.93 12.72 -7.83
CA GLY A 3 6.76 12.81 -6.97
C GLY A 3 7.05 13.70 -5.77
N GLY A 4 6.35 14.82 -5.65
CA GLY A 4 6.41 15.67 -4.47
C GLY A 4 5.66 15.01 -3.31
N GLU A 5 6.38 14.55 -2.29
CA GLU A 5 5.78 14.09 -1.04
C GLU A 5 5.25 15.31 -0.25
N ALA A 6 3.93 15.35 -0.01
CA ALA A 6 3.33 16.36 0.84
C ALA A 6 3.63 16.06 2.32
N ILE A 7 4.30 16.99 3.01
CA ILE A 7 4.54 16.89 4.45
C ILE A 7 3.30 17.43 5.20
N ILE A 8 2.48 16.53 5.75
CA ILE A 8 1.37 16.90 6.62
C ILE A 8 1.91 17.00 8.06
N ASN A 9 2.09 18.23 8.53
CA ASN A 9 2.47 18.50 9.92
C ASN A 9 1.21 18.68 10.77
N ILE A 10 0.79 17.64 11.48
CA ILE A 10 -0.33 17.73 12.43
C ILE A 10 0.20 18.39 13.71
N ILE A 11 -0.08 19.68 13.86
CA ILE A 11 0.17 20.44 15.09
C ILE A 11 -1.05 20.21 15.99
N THR A 12 -0.92 19.35 17.00
CA THR A 12 -1.93 19.23 18.06
C THR A 12 -2.13 20.58 18.72
N ALA A 13 -3.39 21.01 18.88
CA ALA A 13 -3.75 22.28 19.50
C ALA A 13 -3.08 22.41 20.88
N LYS A 14 -1.96 23.13 20.93
CA LYS A 14 -1.20 23.35 22.16
C LYS A 14 -1.89 24.49 22.90
N GLY A 15 -2.73 24.15 23.88
CA GLY A 15 -3.20 25.15 24.84
C GLY A 15 -1.99 25.86 25.46
N ARG A 16 -1.84 27.17 25.23
CA ARG A 16 -0.80 27.99 25.87
C ARG A 16 -1.02 28.14 27.38
N LYS A 17 -2.17 27.70 27.89
CA LYS A 17 -2.52 27.69 29.31
C LYS A 17 -2.00 26.40 29.95
N LEU A 18 -1.45 26.53 31.17
CA LEU A 18 -1.08 25.41 32.05
C LEU A 18 -2.23 24.40 32.09
N GLY A 19 -1.94 23.11 31.93
CA GLY A 19 -2.96 22.06 32.03
C GLY A 19 -2.73 20.84 31.15
N THR A 20 -3.68 19.92 31.24
CA THR A 20 -3.75 18.67 30.48
C THR A 20 -4.85 18.78 29.44
N ASN A 21 -4.53 18.54 28.16
CA ASN A 21 -5.48 18.47 27.06
C ASN A 21 -5.34 17.13 26.35
N GLY A 22 -6.45 16.51 25.94
CA GLY A 22 -6.44 15.26 25.21
C GLY A 22 -7.54 15.19 24.16
N VAL A 23 -7.35 14.31 23.18
CA VAL A 23 -8.37 13.96 22.19
C VAL A 23 -8.33 12.46 21.97
N ALA A 24 -9.50 11.84 21.99
CA ALA A 24 -9.70 10.45 21.57
C ALA A 24 -10.66 10.46 20.38
N THR A 25 -10.35 9.66 19.37
CA THR A 25 -11.19 9.52 18.18
C THR A 25 -11.46 8.03 17.96
N LEU A 26 -12.63 7.73 17.41
CA LEU A 26 -13.00 6.39 16.99
C LEU A 26 -13.53 6.51 15.56
N GLY A 27 -12.98 5.71 14.65
CA GLY A 27 -13.33 5.73 13.24
C GLY A 27 -13.56 4.32 12.71
N ALA A 28 -14.58 4.18 11.87
CA ALA A 28 -14.88 2.99 11.09
C ALA A 28 -15.05 3.39 9.62
N GLY A 29 -14.50 2.59 8.70
CA GLY A 29 -14.57 2.84 7.25
C GLY A 29 -15.42 1.81 6.50
N PRO A 30 -16.01 2.15 5.34
CA PRO A 30 -16.92 1.29 4.59
C PRO A 30 -16.24 0.12 3.86
N ASP A 31 -14.93 0.13 3.67
CA ASP A 31 -14.15 -0.93 3.03
C ASP A 31 -13.68 -2.00 4.04
N SER A 32 -14.40 -3.14 4.04
CA SER A 32 -14.22 -4.39 4.78
C SER A 32 -13.44 -4.29 6.11
N THR A 33 -14.20 -3.98 7.17
CA THR A 33 -13.89 -4.23 8.60
C THR A 33 -12.58 -3.63 9.15
N GLY A 34 -12.33 -2.36 8.81
CA GLY A 34 -11.29 -1.57 9.46
C GLY A 34 -11.80 -0.66 10.57
N ALA A 35 -11.43 -0.92 11.83
CA ALA A 35 -11.67 0.00 12.95
C ALA A 35 -10.35 0.63 13.40
N THR A 36 -10.33 1.96 13.55
CA THR A 36 -9.16 2.70 14.04
C THR A 36 -9.54 3.55 15.24
N THR A 37 -8.76 3.46 16.32
CA THR A 37 -8.98 4.18 17.57
C THR A 37 -7.71 4.91 17.99
N PRO A 38 -7.43 6.11 17.46
CA PRO A 38 -6.33 6.93 17.94
C PRO A 38 -6.74 7.73 19.17
N ALA A 39 -5.84 7.81 20.15
CA ALA A 39 -5.96 8.63 21.34
C ALA A 39 -4.67 9.42 21.57
N SER A 40 -4.78 10.65 22.05
CA SER A 40 -3.63 11.47 22.41
C SER A 40 -3.91 12.30 23.65
N THR A 41 -2.89 12.49 24.47
CA THR A 41 -2.92 13.35 25.64
C THR A 41 -1.66 14.19 25.69
N SER A 42 -1.77 15.41 26.18
CA SER A 42 -0.65 16.33 26.33
C SER A 42 -0.80 17.13 27.61
N THR A 43 0.27 17.21 28.39
CA THR A 43 0.32 17.93 29.65
C THR A 43 1.56 18.82 29.66
N THR A 44 1.40 20.08 30.02
CA THR A 44 2.52 21.02 30.14
C THR A 44 2.48 21.69 31.51
N VAL A 45 3.55 21.49 32.29
CA VAL A 45 3.79 22.10 33.59
C VAL A 45 5.24 22.62 33.58
N PRO A 46 5.48 23.92 33.33
CA PRO A 46 6.83 24.47 33.22
C PRO A 46 7.72 24.09 34.42
N PRO A 47 8.99 23.74 34.19
CA PRO A 47 9.72 23.72 32.90
C PRO A 47 9.48 22.45 32.05
N LEU A 48 8.61 21.55 32.48
CA LEU A 48 8.34 20.24 31.88
C LEU A 48 7.19 20.26 30.87
N SER A 49 7.31 19.42 29.85
CA SER A 49 6.23 19.13 28.91
C SER A 49 6.24 17.66 28.53
N MET A 50 5.05 17.06 28.48
CA MET A 50 4.83 15.68 28.12
C MET A 50 3.71 15.59 27.09
N CYS A 51 3.89 14.76 26.07
CA CYS A 51 2.88 14.46 25.06
C CYS A 51 2.90 12.97 24.75
N SER A 52 1.74 12.34 24.79
CA SER A 52 1.56 10.93 24.45
C SER A 52 0.53 10.80 23.34
N VAL A 53 0.78 9.86 22.43
CA VAL A 53 -0.15 9.49 21.36
C VAL A 53 -0.10 7.97 21.24
N ALA A 54 -1.25 7.33 21.18
CA ALA A 54 -1.38 5.91 20.88
C ALA A 54 -2.44 5.72 19.81
N SER A 55 -2.27 4.73 18.96
CA SER A 55 -3.30 4.36 17.99
C SER A 55 -3.31 2.86 17.75
N THR A 56 -4.51 2.33 17.56
CA THR A 56 -4.73 0.94 17.14
C THR A 56 -5.60 0.95 15.89
N ALA A 57 -5.20 0.20 14.89
CA ALA A 57 -5.94 -0.02 13.67
C ALA A 57 -6.03 -1.52 13.41
N ARG A 58 -7.23 -2.03 13.17
CA ARG A 58 -7.46 -3.38 12.64
C ARG A 58 -7.95 -3.24 11.21
N LYS A 59 -7.57 -4.15 10.32
CA LYS A 59 -8.06 -4.19 8.94
C LYS A 59 -8.12 -5.62 8.45
N THR A 60 -9.20 -5.97 7.79
CA THR A 60 -9.29 -7.17 6.96
C THR A 60 -9.36 -6.74 5.50
N ARG A 61 -8.65 -7.43 4.62
CA ARG A 61 -8.75 -7.20 3.17
C ARG A 61 -8.94 -8.54 2.50
N CYS A 62 -10.00 -8.63 1.72
CA CYS A 62 -10.19 -9.74 0.78
C CYS A 62 -9.83 -9.25 -0.62
N THR A 63 -9.07 -10.02 -1.35
CA THR A 63 -8.69 -9.70 -2.73
C THR A 63 -8.84 -10.97 -3.57
N ALA A 64 -9.59 -10.86 -4.66
CA ALA A 64 -9.65 -11.86 -5.70
C ALA A 64 -9.08 -11.18 -6.95
N PRO A 65 -7.81 -11.43 -7.32
CA PRO A 65 -7.27 -10.88 -8.55
C PRO A 65 -8.13 -11.31 -9.74
N PRO A 66 -8.28 -10.46 -10.76
CA PRO A 66 -8.93 -10.86 -12.00
C PRO A 66 -8.19 -12.07 -12.57
N VAL A 67 -8.93 -13.03 -13.13
CA VAL A 67 -8.37 -14.26 -13.71
C VAL A 67 -7.53 -13.88 -14.94
N PRO A 68 -6.17 -13.92 -14.89
CA PRO A 68 -5.38 -13.72 -16.08
C PRO A 68 -5.58 -14.91 -17.02
N PHE A 69 -5.56 -14.63 -18.31
CA PHE A 69 -5.69 -15.60 -19.39
C PHE A 69 -4.45 -15.52 -20.26
N VAL A 70 -3.81 -16.66 -20.49
CA VAL A 70 -2.73 -16.78 -21.46
C VAL A 70 -3.05 -17.97 -22.38
N ALA A 71 -3.25 -17.67 -23.66
CA ALA A 71 -3.32 -18.69 -24.70
C ALA A 71 -1.90 -19.12 -25.07
N TRP A 72 -1.61 -20.41 -24.94
CA TRP A 72 -0.51 -21.05 -25.63
C TRP A 72 -1.10 -21.67 -26.90
N GLY A 73 -0.34 -21.72 -27.99
CA GLY A 73 -0.85 -22.20 -29.29
C GLY A 73 -1.57 -23.55 -29.20
N GLU A 74 -2.35 -23.89 -30.23
CA GLU A 74 -3.13 -25.15 -30.29
C GLU A 74 -4.34 -25.21 -29.34
N GLY A 75 -4.89 -24.06 -28.95
CA GLY A 75 -6.11 -24.00 -28.14
C GLY A 75 -5.90 -24.36 -26.67
N VAL A 76 -4.65 -24.40 -26.20
CA VAL A 76 -4.30 -24.58 -24.80
C VAL A 76 -4.38 -23.24 -24.06
N GLU A 77 -5.09 -23.23 -22.94
CA GLU A 77 -5.30 -22.06 -22.10
C GLU A 77 -4.76 -22.32 -20.70
N LEU A 78 -4.01 -21.36 -20.17
CA LEU A 78 -3.68 -21.27 -18.75
C LEU A 78 -4.60 -20.21 -18.12
N ARG A 79 -5.33 -20.61 -17.07
CA ARG A 79 -6.19 -19.73 -16.27
C ARG A 79 -5.78 -19.79 -14.82
N GLU A 80 -5.59 -18.63 -14.21
CA GLU A 80 -5.29 -18.54 -12.77
C GLU A 80 -6.43 -17.88 -12.01
N SER A 81 -6.80 -18.42 -10.87
CA SER A 81 -7.76 -17.76 -9.97
C SER A 81 -7.20 -17.77 -8.56
N GLY A 82 -7.15 -16.60 -7.95
CA GLY A 82 -6.67 -16.43 -6.58
C GLY A 82 -7.75 -15.90 -5.64
N ARG A 83 -7.66 -16.28 -4.38
CA ARG A 83 -8.35 -15.63 -3.27
C ARG A 83 -7.36 -15.41 -2.14
N GLU A 84 -7.23 -14.15 -1.73
CA GLU A 84 -6.42 -13.77 -0.59
C GLU A 84 -7.27 -13.09 0.47
N VAL A 85 -7.14 -13.54 1.72
CA VAL A 85 -7.63 -12.83 2.90
C VAL A 85 -6.42 -12.39 3.70
N ARG A 86 -6.34 -11.11 4.03
CA ARG A 86 -5.30 -10.54 4.88
C ARG A 86 -5.92 -9.90 6.10
N HIS A 87 -5.43 -10.25 7.27
CA HIS A 87 -5.70 -9.55 8.52
C HIS A 87 -4.47 -8.73 8.91
N ALA A 88 -4.69 -7.51 9.38
CA ALA A 88 -3.63 -6.66 9.88
C ALA A 88 -4.09 -5.95 11.15
N GLN A 89 -3.27 -6.01 12.19
CA GLN A 89 -3.41 -5.21 13.40
C GLN A 89 -2.16 -4.35 13.56
N ASN A 90 -2.34 -3.04 13.45
CA ASN A 90 -1.28 -2.06 13.59
C ASN A 90 -1.51 -1.28 14.88
N ASN A 91 -0.51 -1.24 15.75
CA ASN A 91 -0.50 -0.42 16.95
C ASN A 91 0.68 0.53 16.83
N SER A 92 0.51 1.78 17.23
CA SER A 92 1.62 2.72 17.33
C SER A 92 1.50 3.56 18.59
N ALA A 93 2.65 3.92 19.14
CA ALA A 93 2.75 4.77 20.32
C ALA A 93 3.87 5.79 20.12
N LYS A 94 3.68 6.98 20.67
CA LYS A 94 4.63 8.08 20.64
C LYS A 94 4.59 8.80 21.98
N LEU A 95 5.75 8.93 22.62
CA LEU A 95 5.91 9.68 23.87
C LEU A 95 6.97 10.75 23.65
N ARG A 96 6.67 11.99 24.02
CA ARG A 96 7.60 13.11 23.95
C ARG A 96 7.72 13.75 25.31
N PHE A 97 8.95 13.90 25.77
CA PHE A 97 9.33 14.65 26.95
C PHE A 97 10.19 15.83 26.53
N GLY A 98 9.92 17.00 27.11
CA GLY A 98 10.71 18.20 26.87
C GLY A 98 10.92 18.96 28.17
N TYR A 99 12.12 19.51 28.34
CA TYR A 99 12.52 20.31 29.49
C TYR A 99 13.11 21.64 29.03
N ALA A 100 12.63 22.74 29.59
CA ALA A 100 13.23 24.05 29.42
C ALA A 100 14.41 24.21 30.39
N LEU A 101 15.62 24.07 29.88
CA LEU A 101 16.86 24.22 30.67
C LEU A 101 17.08 25.70 31.07
N SER A 102 16.71 26.63 30.19
CA SER A 102 16.70 28.06 30.46
C SER A 102 15.67 28.78 29.57
N LYS A 103 15.59 30.11 29.65
CA LYS A 103 14.78 30.92 28.72
C LYS A 103 15.20 30.76 27.26
N ASN A 104 16.44 30.32 27.03
CA ASN A 104 17.06 30.22 25.71
C ASN A 104 17.37 28.79 25.27
N SER A 105 17.28 27.81 26.16
CA SER A 105 17.68 26.43 25.88
C SER A 105 16.63 25.41 26.32
N SER A 106 16.49 24.34 25.55
CA SER A 106 15.57 23.24 25.81
C SER A 106 16.17 21.93 25.33
N ALA A 107 15.91 20.87 26.08
CA ALA A 107 16.25 19.51 25.70
C ALA A 107 14.99 18.64 25.70
N GLY A 108 15.03 17.50 25.02
CA GLY A 108 13.95 16.55 25.10
C GLY A 108 14.26 15.22 24.44
N VAL A 109 13.35 14.29 24.68
CA VAL A 109 13.40 12.93 24.17
C VAL A 109 12.05 12.59 23.55
N LEU A 110 12.09 11.91 22.42
CA LEU A 110 10.94 11.44 21.67
C LEU A 110 11.10 9.94 21.43
N LEU A 111 10.26 9.16 22.10
CA LEU A 111 10.13 7.73 21.91
C LEU A 111 8.99 7.47 20.93
N LYS A 112 9.21 6.59 19.97
CA LYS A 112 8.17 6.08 19.08
C LYS A 112 8.26 4.56 19.03
N GLY A 113 7.12 3.91 18.86
CA GLY A 113 7.06 2.48 18.62
C GLY A 113 5.91 2.19 17.68
N ALA A 114 6.13 1.29 16.74
CA ALA A 114 5.07 0.69 15.95
C ALA A 114 5.18 -0.83 16.03
N PHE A 115 4.04 -1.50 16.22
CA PHE A 115 3.91 -2.94 16.21
C PHE A 115 2.81 -3.32 15.23
N SER A 116 3.12 -4.18 14.25
CA SER A 116 2.16 -4.68 13.27
C SER A 116 2.17 -6.19 13.30
N ASN A 117 1.00 -6.81 13.52
CA ASN A 117 0.79 -8.22 13.26
C ASN A 117 -0.03 -8.36 11.98
N ARG A 118 0.35 -9.29 11.11
CA ARG A 118 -0.35 -9.57 9.87
C ARG A 118 -0.45 -11.05 9.67
N ASP A 119 -1.62 -11.48 9.27
CA ASP A 119 -1.90 -12.86 8.92
C ASP A 119 -2.48 -12.87 7.51
N ARG A 120 -2.18 -13.90 6.73
CA ARG A 120 -2.71 -14.06 5.38
C ARG A 120 -3.03 -15.51 5.08
N ASP A 121 -4.16 -15.69 4.41
CA ASP A 121 -4.58 -16.95 3.83
C ASP A 121 -4.78 -16.71 2.34
N LEU A 122 -3.97 -17.37 1.52
CA LEU A 122 -4.01 -17.27 0.07
C LEU A 122 -4.27 -18.67 -0.50
N GLN A 123 -5.19 -18.75 -1.44
CA GLN A 123 -5.34 -19.90 -2.32
C GLN A 123 -5.19 -19.41 -3.75
N ASN A 124 -4.33 -20.05 -4.52
CA ASN A 124 -4.20 -19.84 -5.95
C ASN A 124 -4.42 -21.16 -6.67
N LEU A 125 -5.20 -21.12 -7.75
CA LEU A 125 -5.49 -22.28 -8.58
C LEU A 125 -5.16 -21.92 -10.02
N ALA A 126 -4.15 -22.61 -10.56
CA ALA A 126 -3.79 -22.58 -11.97
C ALA A 126 -4.42 -23.78 -12.67
N ARG A 127 -5.07 -23.56 -13.81
CA ARG A 127 -5.71 -24.61 -14.62
C ARG A 127 -5.18 -24.53 -16.04
N LEU A 128 -4.76 -25.69 -16.56
CA LEU A 128 -4.37 -25.89 -17.94
C LEU A 128 -5.49 -26.63 -18.66
N SER A 129 -6.01 -26.09 -19.76
CA SER A 129 -7.16 -26.67 -20.47
C SER A 129 -7.07 -26.48 -21.98
N ASN A 130 -7.64 -27.39 -22.76
CA ASN A 130 -7.81 -27.28 -24.23
C ASN A 130 -9.23 -27.64 -24.66
N ASN A 131 -10.21 -26.83 -24.22
CA ASN A 131 -11.66 -27.13 -24.18
C ASN A 131 -12.09 -28.18 -23.13
N VAL A 132 -11.16 -29.01 -22.66
CA VAL A 132 -11.30 -29.88 -21.49
C VAL A 132 -10.19 -29.53 -20.50
N LEU A 133 -10.43 -29.69 -19.20
CA LEU A 133 -9.38 -29.53 -18.19
C LEU A 133 -8.35 -30.65 -18.36
N LEU A 134 -7.09 -30.28 -18.54
CA LEU A 134 -5.97 -31.22 -18.71
C LEU A 134 -5.30 -31.50 -17.37
N ALA A 135 -4.96 -30.42 -16.66
CA ALA A 135 -4.29 -30.47 -15.38
C ALA A 135 -4.58 -29.18 -14.59
N ALA A 136 -4.41 -29.24 -13.28
CA ALA A 136 -4.41 -28.05 -12.44
C ALA A 136 -3.32 -28.13 -11.36
N SER A 137 -2.92 -26.97 -10.85
CA SER A 137 -2.07 -26.87 -9.68
C SER A 137 -2.71 -25.90 -8.70
N GLN A 138 -2.81 -26.33 -7.45
CA GLN A 138 -3.30 -25.52 -6.36
C GLN A 138 -2.15 -25.19 -5.42
N VAL A 139 -2.02 -23.91 -5.06
CA VAL A 139 -1.09 -23.44 -4.04
C VAL A 139 -1.88 -22.78 -2.93
N THR A 140 -1.79 -23.33 -1.73
CA THR A 140 -2.28 -22.70 -0.50
C THR A 140 -1.10 -22.07 0.22
N THR A 141 -1.24 -20.83 0.67
CA THR A 141 -0.26 -20.13 1.51
C THR A 141 -0.92 -19.68 2.80
N GLU A 142 -0.39 -20.12 3.92
CA GLU A 142 -0.69 -19.60 5.24
C GLU A 142 0.51 -18.76 5.69
N GLY A 143 0.30 -17.50 6.04
CA GLY A 143 1.38 -16.58 6.36
C GLY A 143 1.11 -15.78 7.62
N ALA A 144 2.13 -15.61 8.44
CA ALA A 144 2.12 -14.75 9.61
C ALA A 144 3.36 -13.85 9.62
N ALA A 145 3.17 -12.56 9.87
CA ALA A 145 4.25 -11.58 9.88
C ALA A 145 4.08 -10.56 11.01
N GLN A 146 5.13 -10.41 11.80
CA GLN A 146 5.22 -9.45 12.90
C GLN A 146 6.32 -8.44 12.62
N PHE A 147 6.00 -7.17 12.84
CA PHE A 147 6.91 -6.05 12.64
C PHE A 147 6.96 -5.20 13.90
N LEU A 148 8.16 -4.88 14.39
CA LEU A 148 8.38 -4.01 15.54
C LEU A 148 9.43 -2.96 15.19
N SER A 149 9.07 -1.69 15.31
CA SER A 149 9.90 -0.55 14.91
C SER A 149 10.00 0.48 16.05
N PRO A 150 10.83 0.26 17.07
CA PRO A 150 11.07 1.25 18.11
C PRO A 150 12.07 2.31 17.64
N SER A 151 11.86 3.56 18.02
CA SER A 151 12.83 4.62 17.81
C SER A 151 12.90 5.60 18.96
N VAL A 152 14.08 6.19 19.12
CA VAL A 152 14.41 7.21 20.11
C VAL A 152 15.05 8.37 19.38
N ASN A 153 14.53 9.57 19.59
CA ASN A 153 15.12 10.81 19.14
C ASN A 153 15.43 11.65 20.37
N VAL A 154 16.69 12.08 20.52
CA VAL A 154 17.09 13.05 21.53
C VAL A 154 17.38 14.35 20.81
N TYR A 155 16.88 15.46 21.36
CA TYR A 155 17.14 16.79 20.81
C TYR A 155 17.60 17.77 21.88
N TYR A 156 18.46 18.69 21.45
CA TYR A 156 18.85 19.88 22.20
C TYR A 156 18.72 21.10 21.29
N LYS A 157 18.14 22.17 21.80
CA LYS A 157 17.97 23.43 21.08
C LYS A 157 18.35 24.59 21.97
N THR A 158 19.19 25.49 21.47
CA THR A 158 19.55 26.73 22.17
C THR A 158 19.55 27.94 21.23
N LYS A 159 19.20 29.12 21.75
CA LYS A 159 19.37 30.41 21.07
C LYS A 159 20.79 30.92 21.38
N LEU A 160 21.56 31.20 20.32
CA LEU A 160 22.95 31.64 20.44
C LEU A 160 23.08 33.16 20.64
N ASP A 161 22.15 33.94 20.08
CA ASP A 161 22.19 35.40 20.13
C ASP A 161 20.78 36.02 20.13
N THR A 162 20.74 37.34 20.32
CA THR A 162 19.52 38.17 20.21
C THR A 162 19.06 38.35 18.77
N ALA A 163 19.93 38.12 17.79
CA ALA A 163 19.59 38.10 16.36
C ALA A 163 18.76 36.86 15.95
N GLY A 164 18.52 35.93 16.89
CA GLY A 164 17.63 34.78 16.69
C GLY A 164 18.34 33.55 16.11
N ARG A 165 19.67 33.51 16.10
CA ARG A 165 20.41 32.31 15.68
C ARG A 165 20.13 31.18 16.65
N THR A 166 19.86 29.99 16.11
CA THR A 166 19.60 28.81 16.93
C THR A 166 20.54 27.68 16.55
N LEU A 167 21.11 27.03 17.55
CA LEU A 167 21.77 25.75 17.42
C LEU A 167 20.74 24.67 17.79
N SER A 168 20.59 23.66 16.93
CA SER A 168 19.85 22.45 17.28
C SER A 168 20.70 21.24 16.96
N LEU A 169 20.76 20.32 17.91
CA LEU A 169 21.42 19.04 17.82
C LEU A 169 20.33 17.97 17.94
N ASN A 170 20.35 16.98 17.06
CA ASN A 170 19.47 15.84 17.12
C ASN A 170 20.31 14.57 16.99
N ALA A 171 19.94 13.55 17.74
CA ALA A 171 20.46 12.20 17.61
C ALA A 171 19.28 11.24 17.55
N ASP A 172 19.25 10.42 16.51
CA ASP A 172 18.19 9.45 16.25
C ASP A 172 18.75 8.04 16.34
N TYR A 173 17.97 7.14 16.96
CA TYR A 173 18.19 5.71 16.96
C TYR A 173 16.89 5.02 16.55
N LEU A 174 16.96 4.12 15.57
CA LEU A 174 15.85 3.34 15.07
C LEU A 174 16.27 1.87 15.05
N ALA A 175 15.43 0.99 15.58
CA ALA A 175 15.59 -0.44 15.35
C ALA A 175 14.40 -0.96 14.55
N TYR A 176 14.62 -2.07 13.86
CA TYR A 176 13.59 -2.78 13.14
C TYR A 176 13.73 -4.27 13.38
N ARG A 177 12.65 -4.91 13.77
CA ARG A 177 12.55 -6.37 13.91
C ARG A 177 11.38 -6.86 13.08
N LYS A 178 11.66 -7.87 12.26
CA LYS A 178 10.69 -8.58 11.45
C LYS A 178 10.77 -10.06 11.78
N ASN A 179 9.63 -10.67 12.04
CA ASN A 179 9.48 -12.11 12.05
C ASN A 179 8.44 -12.46 10.98
N TRP A 180 8.83 -13.27 10.00
CA TRP A 180 7.95 -13.65 8.90
C TRP A 180 8.00 -15.17 8.78
N ARG A 181 6.82 -15.80 8.76
CA ARG A 181 6.63 -17.21 8.40
C ARG A 181 5.61 -17.32 7.28
N ASN A 182 5.93 -18.09 6.25
CA ASN A 182 4.95 -18.62 5.30
C ASN A 182 5.08 -20.12 5.22
N ASP A 183 3.95 -20.78 5.15
CA ASP A 183 3.81 -22.20 4.88
C ASP A 183 3.07 -22.32 3.55
N TYR A 184 3.71 -22.96 2.56
CA TYR A 184 3.20 -23.17 1.22
C TYR A 184 2.90 -24.65 1.04
N THR A 185 1.70 -24.98 0.58
CA THR A 185 1.30 -26.33 0.19
C THR A 185 0.90 -26.31 -1.27
N THR A 186 1.61 -27.08 -2.10
CA THR A 186 1.35 -27.19 -3.53
C THR A 186 0.82 -28.58 -3.86
N GLN A 187 -0.29 -28.65 -4.57
CA GLN A 187 -0.93 -29.89 -5.01
C GLN A 187 -1.05 -29.90 -6.52
N ALA A 188 -0.70 -31.04 -7.14
CA ALA A 188 -0.92 -31.29 -8.56
C ALA A 188 -2.21 -32.10 -8.74
N LEU A 189 -3.10 -31.60 -9.59
CA LEU A 189 -4.43 -32.14 -9.83
C LEU A 189 -4.56 -32.58 -11.30
N ASP A 190 -5.27 -33.67 -11.53
CA ASP A 190 -5.59 -34.14 -12.88
C ASP A 190 -6.76 -33.35 -13.52
N GLY A 191 -7.17 -33.76 -14.72
CA GLY A 191 -8.33 -33.21 -15.43
C GLY A 191 -9.68 -33.38 -14.71
N ASN A 192 -9.76 -34.24 -13.69
CA ASN A 192 -10.93 -34.46 -12.85
C ASN A 192 -10.81 -33.78 -11.47
N LEU A 193 -9.79 -32.93 -11.28
CA LEU A 193 -9.45 -32.28 -10.01
C LEU A 193 -9.13 -33.27 -8.87
N GLN A 194 -8.67 -34.47 -9.20
CA GLN A 194 -8.15 -35.43 -8.24
C GLN A 194 -6.65 -35.22 -8.03
N GLU A 195 -6.19 -35.38 -6.80
CA GLU A 195 -4.76 -35.30 -6.48
C GLU A 195 -4.00 -36.41 -7.21
N THR A 196 -2.96 -36.02 -7.96
CA THR A 196 -2.12 -36.95 -8.73
C THR A 196 -0.95 -37.50 -7.93
N GLY A 197 -0.74 -36.99 -6.72
CA GLY A 197 0.38 -37.33 -5.86
C GLY A 197 0.33 -36.58 -4.53
N PRO A 198 1.32 -36.82 -3.64
CA PRO A 198 1.42 -36.10 -2.37
C PRO A 198 1.65 -34.60 -2.58
N ALA A 199 1.19 -33.79 -1.63
CA ALA A 199 1.39 -32.35 -1.66
C ALA A 199 2.85 -31.97 -1.34
N ASP A 200 3.41 -31.03 -2.08
CA ASP A 200 4.71 -30.43 -1.80
C ASP A 200 4.57 -29.34 -0.74
N GLN A 201 5.36 -29.45 0.34
CA GLN A 201 5.38 -28.48 1.43
C GLN A 201 6.67 -27.67 1.40
N LEU A 202 6.54 -26.34 1.36
CA LEU A 202 7.66 -25.41 1.47
C LEU A 202 7.40 -24.45 2.62
N ARG A 203 8.43 -24.19 3.44
CA ARG A 203 8.35 -23.23 4.53
C ARG A 203 9.41 -22.14 4.38
N ASP A 204 8.97 -20.90 4.46
CA ASP A 204 9.83 -19.71 4.48
C ASP A 204 9.78 -19.07 5.87
N ASN A 205 10.91 -19.09 6.57
CA ASN A 205 11.09 -18.33 7.81
C ASN A 205 12.16 -17.25 7.55
N SER A 206 11.72 -16.01 7.36
CA SER A 206 12.58 -14.88 6.98
C SER A 206 12.66 -13.80 8.08
N PRO A 207 13.29 -14.08 9.24
CA PRO A 207 13.48 -13.08 10.27
C PRO A 207 14.50 -12.02 9.82
N ALA A 208 14.28 -10.76 10.21
CA ALA A 208 15.25 -9.69 9.99
C ALA A 208 15.38 -8.80 11.23
N ARG A 209 16.60 -8.36 11.52
CA ARG A 209 16.90 -7.43 12.61
C ARG A 209 17.89 -6.38 12.10
N ASN A 210 17.49 -5.11 12.15
CA ASN A 210 18.39 -3.99 11.87
C ASN A 210 18.52 -3.15 13.14
N VAL A 211 19.75 -2.77 13.47
CA VAL A 211 20.11 -1.88 14.58
C VAL A 211 20.67 -0.60 13.98
N GLY A 212 20.13 0.55 14.39
CA GLY A 212 20.13 1.79 13.61
C GLY A 212 21.43 2.56 13.45
N ALA A 213 21.41 3.41 12.43
CA ALA A 213 22.41 4.40 12.07
C ALA A 213 22.27 5.69 12.90
N LEU A 214 23.41 6.30 13.21
CA LEU A 214 23.53 7.58 13.91
C LEU A 214 23.60 8.72 12.89
N GLY A 215 22.60 9.62 12.89
CA GLY A 215 22.58 10.80 12.02
C GLY A 215 22.86 12.08 12.80
N PHE A 216 23.88 12.85 12.39
CA PHE A 216 24.11 14.22 12.89
C PHE A 216 23.62 15.24 11.86
N GLY A 217 22.59 16.00 12.20
CA GLY A 217 22.09 17.10 11.36
C GLY A 217 22.58 18.47 11.85
N ARG A 218 23.20 19.27 10.96
CA ARG A 218 23.46 20.70 11.20
C ARG A 218 22.29 21.55 10.69
N LEU A 219 21.84 22.53 11.46
CA LEU A 219 20.83 23.50 11.03
C LEU A 219 21.41 24.57 10.10
N ARG A 220 20.63 24.91 9.08
CA ARG A 220 20.78 26.10 8.23
C ARG A 220 20.31 27.35 8.99
N PRO A 221 20.92 28.52 8.76
CA PRO A 221 20.35 29.79 9.20
C PRO A 221 18.95 29.94 8.58
N ALA A 222 17.94 30.27 9.37
CA ALA A 222 16.66 30.70 8.84
C ALA A 222 16.93 32.01 8.07
N PRO A 223 16.74 32.06 6.74
CA PRO A 223 16.83 33.33 6.02
C PRO A 223 15.75 34.24 6.62
N GLY A 224 16.15 35.45 7.00
CA GLY A 224 15.32 36.38 7.75
C GLY A 224 13.94 36.55 7.12
N GLN A 225 12.93 35.94 7.74
CA GLN A 225 11.57 36.44 7.62
C GLN A 225 11.57 37.79 8.32
N ARG A 226 11.78 38.85 7.52
CA ARG A 226 11.40 40.20 7.94
C ARG A 226 9.94 40.13 8.35
N PRO A 227 9.55 40.66 9.52
CA PRO A 227 8.13 40.79 9.84
C PRO A 227 7.47 41.58 8.69
N PRO A 228 6.28 41.17 8.20
CA PRO A 228 5.58 41.97 7.22
C PRO A 228 5.32 43.34 7.85
N GLY A 229 6.09 44.33 7.40
CA GLY A 229 5.83 45.73 7.71
C GLY A 229 4.40 46.02 7.26
N GLY A 230 3.60 46.57 8.18
CA GLY A 230 2.22 46.93 7.93
C GLY A 230 2.13 47.84 6.72
N ARG A 231 1.70 47.28 5.58
CA ARG A 231 1.04 48.06 4.53
C ARG A 231 -0.44 48.04 4.85
N GLN A 232 -0.96 49.21 5.22
CA GLN A 232 -2.39 49.49 5.15
C GLN A 232 -2.87 49.13 3.73
N MET A 233 -3.85 48.24 3.65
CA MET A 233 -4.55 47.93 2.41
C MET A 233 -5.48 49.11 2.09
N PRO A 234 -5.34 49.76 0.93
CA PRO A 234 -6.36 50.69 0.45
C PRO A 234 -7.64 49.91 0.11
N GLY A 235 -8.77 50.53 0.43
CA GLY A 235 -10.11 49.92 0.40
C GLY A 235 -10.48 49.28 -0.94
N LEU A 236 -11.00 48.06 -0.86
CA LEU A 236 -11.62 47.35 -1.95
C LEU A 236 -12.96 48.03 -2.27
N ARG A 237 -13.02 48.82 -3.36
CA ARG A 237 -14.28 49.26 -3.95
C ARG A 237 -14.87 48.12 -4.76
N VAL A 238 -16.11 47.77 -4.45
CA VAL A 238 -16.97 46.88 -5.25
C VAL A 238 -17.36 47.63 -6.52
N ALA A 239 -16.90 47.16 -7.67
CA ALA A 239 -17.42 47.58 -8.96
C ALA A 239 -18.25 46.43 -9.54
N HIS A 240 -19.52 46.71 -9.73
CA HIS A 240 -20.44 45.94 -10.56
C HIS A 240 -19.97 45.96 -12.02
N ASP A 241 -20.42 44.92 -12.73
CA ASP A 241 -20.93 44.96 -14.10
C ASP A 241 -20.11 44.30 -15.24
N ARG A 242 -20.85 43.42 -15.94
CA ARG A 242 -20.81 43.04 -17.38
C ARG A 242 -20.01 41.82 -17.83
N HIS A 243 -20.80 40.80 -18.15
CA HIS A 243 -20.60 39.78 -19.19
C HIS A 243 -19.96 40.34 -20.47
N PRO A 244 -19.17 39.49 -21.16
CA PRO A 244 -19.61 39.10 -22.51
C PRO A 244 -19.34 37.62 -22.89
N LYS A 245 -20.35 37.10 -23.61
CA LYS A 245 -20.33 36.29 -24.85
C LYS A 245 -19.32 35.15 -25.00
N GLN A 246 -19.88 33.94 -25.00
CA GLN A 246 -19.29 32.73 -25.60
C GLN A 246 -19.28 32.86 -27.14
N GLY A 247 -18.13 32.57 -27.75
CA GLY A 247 -17.97 32.36 -29.19
C GLY A 247 -17.24 31.04 -29.40
N GLY A 248 -17.85 30.15 -30.18
CA GLY A 248 -17.29 28.86 -30.57
C GLY A 248 -16.42 28.93 -31.83
N ALA A 249 -15.54 27.94 -31.98
CA ALA A 249 -14.87 27.54 -33.21
C ALA A 249 -14.49 26.06 -33.03
N GLU A 250 -15.16 25.14 -33.73
CA GLU A 250 -14.68 24.47 -34.94
C GLU A 250 -13.47 23.54 -34.71
N ILE A 251 -13.76 22.23 -34.68
CA ILE A 251 -12.78 21.14 -34.74
C ILE A 251 -13.01 20.43 -36.07
N GLY A 252 -12.07 20.56 -37.02
CA GLY A 252 -12.03 19.81 -38.27
C GLY A 252 -11.39 18.42 -38.08
N PRO A 253 -11.74 17.42 -38.91
CA PRO A 253 -11.26 16.04 -38.76
C PRO A 253 -9.92 15.81 -39.45
N HIS A 254 -8.99 15.17 -38.75
CA HIS A 254 -7.79 14.56 -39.34
C HIS A 254 -8.11 13.16 -39.87
N GLY A 255 -7.84 12.94 -41.15
CA GLY A 255 -7.95 11.65 -41.84
C GLY A 255 -6.79 10.67 -41.51
N PRO A 256 -6.91 9.41 -41.94
CA PRO A 256 -6.03 8.32 -41.53
C PRO A 256 -4.76 8.25 -42.39
N GLN A 257 -3.63 7.93 -41.75
CA GLN A 257 -2.42 7.51 -42.46
C GLN A 257 -2.31 5.98 -42.48
N ASP A 258 -2.07 5.54 -43.70
CA ASP A 258 -2.00 4.19 -44.22
C ASP A 258 -0.52 3.79 -44.30
N GLU A 259 -0.05 2.80 -43.54
CA GLU A 259 1.28 2.20 -43.75
C GLU A 259 1.24 0.67 -43.74
N ARG A 260 1.13 0.13 -44.96
CA ARG A 260 2.06 -0.80 -45.61
C ARG A 260 2.70 -1.87 -44.70
N ARG A 261 2.28 -3.12 -44.89
CA ARG A 261 2.99 -4.16 -45.67
C ARG A 261 4.44 -4.43 -45.24
N LEU A 262 4.63 -5.53 -44.52
CA LEU A 262 5.80 -6.40 -44.71
C LEU A 262 5.34 -7.84 -44.96
N ARG A 263 5.65 -8.31 -46.17
CA ARG A 263 5.61 -9.69 -46.63
C ARG A 263 6.95 -10.34 -46.30
N GLY A 264 6.93 -11.63 -45.97
CA GLY A 264 8.09 -12.52 -45.97
C GLY A 264 7.95 -13.55 -44.85
N GLY A 265 8.06 -14.85 -45.04
CA GLY A 265 8.43 -15.65 -46.20
C GLY A 265 8.00 -17.10 -45.94
N ARG A 266 7.75 -17.83 -47.03
CA ARG A 266 7.28 -19.22 -47.04
C ARG A 266 8.41 -20.16 -46.61
N GLY A 267 8.16 -20.97 -45.58
CA GLY A 267 8.90 -22.22 -45.34
C GLY A 267 8.00 -23.40 -45.73
N LYS A 268 8.36 -24.12 -46.80
CA LYS A 268 7.74 -25.40 -47.18
C LYS A 268 8.22 -26.48 -46.20
N LEU A 269 7.29 -27.17 -45.55
CA LEU A 269 7.54 -28.42 -44.84
C LEU A 269 7.02 -29.60 -45.69
N PRO A 270 7.70 -30.77 -45.62
CA PRO A 270 7.44 -31.88 -46.52
C PRO A 270 6.13 -32.60 -46.21
N GLU A 271 5.49 -32.96 -47.32
CA GLU A 271 4.33 -33.81 -47.53
C GLU A 271 4.50 -35.17 -46.83
N GLN A 272 3.70 -35.41 -45.77
CA GLN A 272 3.54 -36.73 -45.18
C GLN A 272 2.28 -37.41 -45.73
N ARG A 273 2.49 -38.65 -46.15
CA ARG A 273 1.53 -39.55 -46.79
C ARG A 273 0.34 -39.89 -45.89
N GLN A 274 -0.83 -39.94 -46.49
CA GLN A 274 -2.05 -40.51 -45.93
C GLN A 274 -1.91 -42.04 -45.77
N PRO A 275 -2.62 -42.63 -44.79
CA PRO A 275 -3.33 -43.88 -45.05
C PRO A 275 -4.84 -43.72 -44.88
N GLU A 276 -5.50 -44.30 -45.89
CA GLU A 276 -6.76 -45.04 -45.93
C GLU A 276 -7.92 -44.75 -44.96
N LYS A 277 -9.09 -44.80 -45.59
CA LYS A 277 -10.44 -44.67 -45.07
C LYS A 277 -10.89 -45.93 -44.33
N GLU A 278 -11.40 -45.76 -43.12
CA GLU A 278 -12.51 -46.55 -42.57
C GLU A 278 -13.47 -45.55 -41.89
N GLY A 279 -14.74 -45.47 -42.26
CA GLY A 279 -15.76 -46.45 -41.87
C GLY A 279 -16.61 -45.81 -40.78
N GLY A 280 -17.70 -45.13 -41.19
CA GLY A 280 -18.42 -44.19 -40.36
C GLY A 280 -19.23 -44.77 -39.19
N LYS A 281 -19.63 -43.87 -38.28
CA LYS A 281 -20.84 -43.98 -37.45
C LYS A 281 -21.34 -42.58 -37.08
N LYS A 282 -22.66 -42.41 -37.17
CA LYS A 282 -23.41 -41.16 -37.08
C LYS A 282 -23.35 -40.56 -35.67
N SER A 283 -23.10 -39.25 -35.60
CA SER A 283 -23.30 -38.42 -34.41
C SER A 283 -24.78 -38.28 -34.05
N GLN A 284 -25.09 -38.43 -32.77
CA GLN A 284 -26.15 -37.68 -32.09
C GLN A 284 -25.46 -36.87 -30.99
N HIS A 285 -25.24 -35.58 -31.24
CA HIS A 285 -24.81 -34.65 -30.20
C HIS A 285 -26.04 -34.04 -29.53
N VAL A 286 -26.29 -34.48 -28.30
CA VAL A 286 -27.14 -33.79 -27.34
C VAL A 286 -26.36 -32.59 -26.82
N ALA A 287 -26.82 -31.38 -27.13
CA ALA A 287 -26.29 -30.15 -26.57
C ALA A 287 -26.75 -30.03 -25.10
N SER A 288 -25.93 -30.51 -24.17
CA SER A 288 -26.10 -30.21 -22.75
C SER A 288 -25.52 -28.82 -22.48
N GLN A 289 -26.39 -27.84 -22.25
CA GLN A 289 -26.03 -26.54 -21.71
C GLN A 289 -25.41 -26.75 -20.32
N ILE A 290 -24.10 -26.51 -20.20
CA ILE A 290 -23.42 -26.45 -18.91
C ILE A 290 -23.74 -25.09 -18.29
N PRO A 291 -24.39 -25.00 -17.13
CA PRO A 291 -24.63 -23.72 -16.47
C PRO A 291 -23.30 -23.16 -15.97
N VAL A 292 -22.91 -21.99 -16.49
CA VAL A 292 -21.81 -21.18 -15.95
C VAL A 292 -22.27 -20.65 -14.59
N SER A 293 -21.98 -21.40 -13.53
CA SER A 293 -22.25 -21.00 -12.16
C SER A 293 -21.36 -19.81 -11.81
N ARG A 294 -22.01 -18.65 -11.65
CA ARG A 294 -21.41 -17.41 -11.17
C ARG A 294 -21.01 -17.63 -9.70
N TRP A 295 -19.74 -17.93 -9.45
CA TRP A 295 -19.22 -18.07 -8.09
C TRP A 295 -19.25 -16.72 -7.37
N LEU A 296 -20.33 -16.46 -6.65
CA LEU A 296 -20.45 -15.32 -5.75
C LEU A 296 -19.62 -15.64 -4.49
N PHE A 297 -18.34 -15.27 -4.50
CA PHE A 297 -17.49 -15.37 -3.31
C PHE A 297 -17.91 -14.32 -2.29
N ARG A 298 -18.78 -14.72 -1.36
CA ARG A 298 -19.09 -13.92 -0.16
C ARG A 298 -17.87 -13.96 0.76
N CYS A 299 -17.33 -12.78 1.08
CA CYS A 299 -16.41 -12.64 2.20
C CYS A 299 -17.23 -12.84 3.49
N ARG A 300 -17.05 -13.98 4.16
CA ARG A 300 -17.43 -14.13 5.57
C ARG A 300 -16.26 -13.68 6.43
#